data_AF-A3X5L9-F1
#
_entry.id   AF-A3X5L9-F1
#
_cell.length_a   1.000
_cell.length_b   1.000
_cell.length_c   1.000
_cell.angle_alpha   90.00
_cell.angle_beta   90.00
_cell.angle_gamma   90.00
#
_symmetry.space_group_name_H-M   'P 1'
#
loop_
_entity.id
_entity.type
_entity.pdbx_description
1 polymer ?
#
loop_
_entity_poly.entity_id
_entity_poly.type
_entity_poly.pdbx_seq_one_letter_code
_entity_poly.pdbx_strand_id
1 'polypeptide(L)'
;MIRSGDLAAPQLVNLFENVNSHKEVSDQQREEVVEAIQDQLWATSKSSAKKIFGPRNRDTQEKLQKFLDELKARHDLSQNQHKTKVKVGGNVLKGEALIYDYISYRNSETKMIAHMAFRRIAEEDTLEIAVKKVHVQDQHGAGEQETLFQEHEFNEACEAFEKHLTEVVQGI
;
A
#
# COMPACT_ATOMS: atom_id res chain seq x y z
N MET A 1 -21.03 14.17 6.90
CA MET A 1 -21.05 12.74 7.29
C MET A 1 -22.27 12.10 6.64
N ILE A 2 -22.10 11.50 5.45
CA ILE A 2 -23.15 10.68 4.83
C ILE A 2 -23.24 9.42 5.69
N ARG A 3 -24.39 9.21 6.34
CA ARG A 3 -24.65 7.99 7.11
C ARG A 3 -24.82 6.85 6.12
N SER A 4 -23.87 5.92 6.07
CA SER A 4 -24.02 4.65 5.38
C SER A 4 -25.21 3.90 6.01
N GLY A 5 -26.38 3.96 5.37
CA GLY A 5 -27.42 2.97 5.63
C GLY A 5 -26.92 1.61 5.12
N ASP A 6 -27.41 0.51 5.68
CA ASP A 6 -27.08 -0.87 5.27
C ASP A 6 -27.61 -1.18 3.84
N LEU A 7 -27.00 -0.59 2.83
CA LEU A 7 -27.33 -0.86 1.43
C LEU A 7 -26.72 -2.20 1.02
N ALA A 8 -27.55 -3.06 0.44
CA ALA A 8 -27.08 -4.31 -0.14
C ALA A 8 -26.22 -4.04 -1.38
N ALA A 9 -25.31 -4.96 -1.70
CA ALA A 9 -24.38 -4.79 -2.82
C ALA A 9 -25.03 -4.36 -4.15
N PRO A 10 -26.18 -4.90 -4.61
CA PRO A 10 -26.84 -4.41 -5.83
C PRO A 10 -27.25 -2.92 -5.77
N GLN A 11 -27.66 -2.44 -4.59
CA GLN A 11 -28.04 -1.04 -4.40
C GLN A 11 -26.81 -0.13 -4.45
N LEU A 12 -25.68 -0.57 -3.89
CA LEU A 12 -24.41 0.15 -3.96
C LEU A 12 -23.86 0.23 -5.38
N VAL A 13 -23.97 -0.85 -6.16
CA VAL A 13 -23.59 -0.85 -7.58
C VAL A 13 -24.43 0.17 -8.36
N ASN A 14 -25.75 0.17 -8.17
CA ASN A 14 -26.63 1.15 -8.82
C ASN A 14 -26.32 2.58 -8.39
N LEU A 15 -26.01 2.79 -7.09
CA LEU A 15 -25.65 4.11 -6.58
C LEU A 15 -24.36 4.62 -7.23
N PHE A 16 -23.35 3.76 -7.40
CA PHE A 16 -22.11 4.09 -8.09
C PHE A 16 -22.35 4.52 -9.55
N GLU A 17 -23.20 3.79 -10.28
CA GLU A 17 -23.56 4.14 -11.67
C GLU A 17 -24.30 5.48 -11.76
N ASN A 18 -25.21 5.74 -10.82
CA ASN A 18 -25.96 6.99 -10.75
C ASN A 18 -25.04 8.18 -10.45
N VAL A 19 -24.15 8.03 -9.46
CA VAL A 19 -23.18 9.07 -9.12
C VAL A 19 -22.33 9.42 -10.33
N ASN A 20 -21.79 8.41 -11.04
CA ASN A 20 -20.95 8.61 -12.22
C ASN A 20 -21.66 9.24 -13.43
N SER A 21 -22.97 9.04 -13.56
CA SER A 21 -23.76 9.62 -14.66
C SER A 21 -24.33 11.01 -14.35
N HIS A 22 -24.35 11.42 -13.07
CA HIS A 22 -24.92 12.70 -12.65
C HIS A 22 -23.95 13.87 -12.91
N LYS A 23 -24.30 14.77 -13.83
CA LYS A 23 -23.45 15.90 -14.24
C LYS A 23 -23.40 17.07 -13.25
N GLU A 24 -24.38 17.15 -12.35
CA GLU A 24 -24.54 18.25 -11.40
C GLU A 24 -23.74 18.05 -10.09
N VAL A 25 -23.11 16.88 -9.91
CA VAL A 25 -22.27 16.58 -8.75
C VAL A 25 -20.84 17.03 -9.07
N SER A 26 -20.29 17.89 -8.20
CA SER A 26 -18.89 18.32 -8.31
C SER A 26 -17.93 17.14 -8.17
N ASP A 27 -16.72 17.28 -8.70
CA ASP A 27 -15.71 16.21 -8.62
C ASP A 27 -15.40 15.82 -7.16
N GLN A 28 -15.29 16.81 -6.26
CA GLN A 28 -15.08 16.55 -4.84
C GLN A 28 -16.23 15.75 -4.20
N GLN A 29 -17.48 16.15 -4.45
CA GLN A 29 -18.64 15.41 -3.92
C GLN A 29 -18.74 13.99 -4.50
N ARG A 30 -18.36 13.84 -5.77
CA ARG A 30 -18.33 12.54 -6.45
C ARG A 30 -17.30 11.64 -5.79
N GLU A 31 -16.10 12.16 -5.53
CA GLU A 31 -15.01 11.44 -4.86
C GLU A 31 -15.43 10.96 -3.47
N GLU A 32 -15.96 11.85 -2.62
CA GLU A 32 -16.43 11.50 -1.27
C GLU A 32 -17.51 10.40 -1.27
N VAL A 33 -18.45 10.46 -2.23
CA VAL A 33 -19.52 9.46 -2.34
C VAL A 33 -18.98 8.13 -2.90
N VAL A 34 -18.10 8.17 -3.89
CA VAL A 34 -17.49 6.97 -4.47
C VAL A 34 -16.64 6.25 -3.44
N GLU A 35 -15.88 6.96 -2.62
CA GLU A 35 -15.09 6.40 -1.52
C GLU A 35 -15.99 5.67 -0.52
N ALA A 36 -17.07 6.31 -0.07
CA ALA A 36 -18.03 5.68 0.84
C ALA A 36 -18.71 4.43 0.24
N ILE A 37 -19.03 4.45 -1.06
CA ILE A 37 -19.59 3.29 -1.76
C ILE A 37 -18.55 2.16 -1.87
N GLN A 38 -17.29 2.50 -2.17
CA GLN A 38 -16.19 1.54 -2.27
C GLN A 38 -15.98 0.82 -0.94
N ASP A 39 -15.90 1.55 0.16
CA ASP A 39 -15.73 0.98 1.50
C ASP A 39 -16.89 0.05 1.86
N GLN A 40 -18.13 0.48 1.61
CA GLN A 40 -19.30 -0.35 1.91
C GLN A 40 -19.38 -1.58 1.01
N LEU A 41 -18.95 -1.49 -0.26
CA LEU A 41 -18.86 -2.65 -1.15
C LEU A 41 -17.76 -3.63 -0.71
N TRP A 42 -16.62 -3.16 -0.19
CA TRP A 42 -15.60 -4.05 0.38
C TRP A 42 -16.10 -4.81 1.61
N ALA A 43 -16.93 -4.16 2.43
CA ALA A 43 -17.56 -4.77 3.60
C ALA A 43 -18.68 -5.77 3.21
N THR A 44 -19.51 -5.46 2.22
CA THR A 44 -20.70 -6.25 1.88
C THR A 44 -20.47 -7.29 0.76
N SER A 45 -19.65 -6.98 -0.24
CA SER A 45 -19.41 -7.84 -1.40
C SER A 45 -18.04 -7.58 -2.06
N LYS A 46 -17.00 -8.24 -1.54
CA LYS A 46 -15.62 -8.17 -2.07
C LYS A 46 -15.52 -8.48 -3.57
N SER A 47 -16.36 -9.37 -4.09
CA SER A 47 -16.40 -9.70 -5.53
C SER A 47 -16.89 -8.52 -6.37
N SER A 48 -17.93 -7.82 -5.93
CA SER A 48 -18.47 -6.64 -6.59
C SER A 48 -17.50 -5.47 -6.50
N ALA A 49 -16.93 -5.23 -5.31
CA ALA A 49 -15.90 -4.21 -5.09
C ALA A 49 -14.71 -4.43 -6.04
N LYS A 50 -14.18 -5.66 -6.10
CA LYS A 50 -13.05 -6.01 -6.97
C LYS A 50 -13.37 -5.84 -8.45
N LYS A 51 -14.62 -6.10 -8.87
CA LYS A 51 -15.05 -5.93 -10.26
C LYS A 51 -15.09 -4.45 -10.67
N ILE A 52 -15.49 -3.57 -9.76
CA ILE A 52 -15.70 -2.14 -10.04
C ILE A 52 -14.41 -1.35 -9.86
N PHE A 53 -13.76 -1.49 -8.70
CA PHE A 53 -12.59 -0.68 -8.29
C PHE A 53 -11.26 -1.37 -8.59
N GLY A 54 -11.29 -2.66 -8.93
CA GLY A 54 -10.09 -3.48 -9.06
C GLY A 54 -9.61 -4.03 -7.70
N PRO A 55 -8.39 -4.59 -7.64
CA PRO A 55 -7.79 -5.03 -6.38
C PRO A 55 -7.73 -3.89 -5.37
N ARG A 56 -8.05 -4.17 -4.10
CA ARG A 56 -8.07 -3.17 -3.02
C ARG A 56 -6.74 -2.42 -2.87
N ASN A 57 -5.67 -3.08 -3.23
CA ASN A 57 -4.30 -2.65 -3.05
C ASN A 57 -3.69 -2.12 -4.35
N ARG A 58 -4.53 -1.77 -5.34
CA ARG A 58 -4.08 -1.25 -6.63
C ARG A 58 -3.26 0.03 -6.46
N ASP A 59 -3.78 0.99 -5.71
CA ASP A 59 -3.16 2.32 -5.59
C ASP A 59 -1.81 2.25 -4.87
N THR A 60 -1.71 1.45 -3.82
CA THR A 60 -0.47 1.19 -3.09
C THR A 60 0.57 0.48 -3.97
N GLN A 61 0.15 -0.46 -4.81
CA GLN A 61 1.04 -1.10 -5.78
C GLN A 61 1.51 -0.13 -6.86
N GLU A 62 0.63 0.70 -7.40
CA GLU A 62 0.99 1.69 -8.43
C GLU A 62 1.98 2.73 -7.87
N LYS A 63 1.75 3.25 -6.65
CA LYS A 63 2.67 4.16 -5.95
C LYS A 63 4.05 3.53 -5.75
N LEU A 64 4.11 2.32 -5.19
CA LEU A 64 5.38 1.61 -4.98
C LEU A 64 6.08 1.24 -6.29
N GLN A 65 5.32 0.90 -7.34
CA GLN A 65 5.89 0.53 -8.63
C GLN A 65 6.54 1.74 -9.30
N LYS A 66 5.87 2.90 -9.28
CA LYS A 66 6.44 4.16 -9.77
C LYS A 66 7.74 4.51 -9.04
N PHE A 67 7.73 4.48 -7.70
CA PHE A 67 8.92 4.75 -6.91
C PHE A 67 10.05 3.74 -7.19
N LEU A 68 9.72 2.45 -7.32
CA LEU A 68 10.70 1.42 -7.63
C LEU A 68 11.36 1.64 -9.00
N ASP A 69 10.60 2.08 -10.00
CA ASP A 69 11.14 2.35 -11.33
C ASP A 69 12.05 3.59 -11.34
N GLU A 70 11.72 4.60 -10.54
CA GLU A 70 12.60 5.74 -10.26
C GLU A 70 13.90 5.31 -9.56
N LEU A 71 13.84 4.40 -8.58
CA LEU A 71 15.03 3.86 -7.90
C LEU A 71 15.92 3.07 -8.85
N LYS A 72 15.36 2.22 -9.72
CA LYS A 72 16.14 1.46 -10.72
C LYS A 72 16.90 2.37 -11.70
N ALA A 73 16.43 3.59 -11.92
CA ALA A 73 17.13 4.56 -12.76
C ALA A 73 18.33 5.21 -12.06
N ARG A 74 18.35 5.22 -10.71
CA ARG A 74 19.39 5.87 -9.89
C ARG A 74 20.37 4.91 -9.23
N HIS A 75 19.98 3.66 -9.00
CA HIS A 75 20.73 2.66 -8.24
C HIS A 75 20.90 1.35 -9.02
N ASP A 76 22.08 0.74 -8.91
CA ASP A 76 22.27 -0.64 -9.35
C ASP A 76 21.69 -1.61 -8.30
N LEU A 77 20.52 -2.16 -8.60
CA LEU A 77 19.80 -3.11 -7.76
C LEU A 77 19.96 -4.56 -8.23
N SER A 78 20.92 -4.84 -9.10
CA SER A 78 21.14 -6.18 -9.69
C SER A 78 21.49 -7.25 -8.65
N GLN A 79 22.12 -6.86 -7.55
CA GLN A 79 22.53 -7.76 -6.46
C GLN A 79 21.43 -8.01 -5.42
N ASN A 80 20.21 -7.52 -5.65
CA ASN A 80 19.12 -7.69 -4.70
C ASN A 80 18.66 -9.16 -4.58
N GLN A 81 18.88 -9.79 -3.42
CA GLN A 81 18.42 -11.17 -3.18
C GLN A 81 16.90 -11.30 -3.10
N HIS A 82 16.19 -10.20 -2.88
CA HIS A 82 14.74 -10.19 -2.73
C HIS A 82 13.98 -10.07 -4.06
N LYS A 83 14.65 -9.98 -5.20
CA LYS A 83 14.07 -9.58 -6.50
C LYS A 83 13.53 -8.15 -6.44
N THR A 84 13.88 -7.37 -7.46
CA THR A 84 13.52 -5.94 -7.54
C THR A 84 12.14 -5.75 -8.16
N LYS A 85 11.10 -5.99 -7.35
CA LYS A 85 9.69 -5.80 -7.71
C LYS A 85 8.83 -5.47 -6.48
N VAL A 86 7.66 -4.89 -6.72
CA VAL A 86 6.60 -4.78 -5.70
C VAL A 86 6.05 -6.17 -5.37
N LYS A 87 5.75 -6.41 -4.10
CA LYS A 87 5.28 -7.69 -3.58
C LYS A 87 4.08 -7.49 -2.67
N VAL A 88 3.20 -8.47 -2.67
CA VAL A 88 2.13 -8.62 -1.68
C VAL A 88 2.66 -9.46 -0.51
N GLY A 89 2.43 -9.00 0.71
CA GLY A 89 2.79 -9.68 1.94
C GLY A 89 2.00 -10.98 2.13
N GLY A 90 2.66 -11.98 2.73
CA GLY A 90 2.00 -13.25 3.07
C GLY A 90 0.80 -13.06 4.00
N ASN A 91 0.81 -12.03 4.83
CA ASN A 91 -0.28 -11.70 5.76
C ASN A 91 -1.58 -11.36 5.00
N VAL A 92 -1.51 -10.72 3.84
CA VAL A 92 -2.69 -10.48 2.99
C VAL A 92 -3.23 -11.79 2.44
N LEU A 93 -2.34 -12.68 1.98
CA LEU A 93 -2.73 -13.99 1.44
C LEU A 93 -3.37 -14.90 2.50
N LYS A 94 -2.99 -14.72 3.77
CA LYS A 94 -3.57 -15.42 4.92
C LYS A 94 -4.83 -14.74 5.48
N GLY A 95 -5.15 -13.52 5.02
CA GLY A 95 -6.26 -12.73 5.56
C GLY A 95 -5.97 -12.06 6.91
N GLU A 96 -4.70 -11.96 7.30
CA GLU A 96 -4.21 -11.31 8.53
C GLU A 96 -4.00 -9.80 8.35
N ALA A 97 -4.04 -9.29 7.10
CA ALA A 97 -3.99 -7.86 6.79
C ALA A 97 -4.84 -7.57 5.54
N LEU A 98 -5.44 -6.38 5.48
CA LEU A 98 -6.16 -5.91 4.30
C LEU A 98 -5.21 -5.46 3.19
N ILE A 99 -4.14 -4.76 3.57
CA ILE A 99 -3.10 -4.25 2.67
C ILE A 99 -1.74 -4.53 3.29
N TYR A 100 -0.84 -5.10 2.49
CA TYR A 100 0.58 -5.22 2.79
C TYR A 100 1.33 -5.30 1.46
N ASP A 101 1.57 -4.16 0.82
CA ASP A 101 2.40 -4.11 -0.39
C ASP A 101 3.74 -3.51 -0.03
N TYR A 102 4.82 -4.10 -0.56
CA TYR A 102 6.16 -3.70 -0.16
C TYR A 102 7.17 -3.85 -1.27
N ILE A 103 8.24 -3.06 -1.12
CA ILE A 103 9.51 -3.23 -1.83
C ILE A 103 10.59 -3.52 -0.79
N SER A 104 11.61 -4.27 -1.20
CA SER A 104 12.74 -4.56 -0.32
C SER A 104 14.00 -4.82 -1.11
N TYR A 105 15.11 -4.39 -0.53
CA TYR A 105 16.45 -4.73 -0.98
C TYR A 105 17.16 -5.51 0.12
N ARG A 106 17.81 -6.62 -0.23
CA ARG A 106 18.65 -7.38 0.68
C ARG A 106 20.05 -7.52 0.10
N ASN A 107 21.04 -6.99 0.83
CA ASN A 107 22.44 -7.17 0.52
C ASN A 107 22.88 -8.60 0.89
N SER A 108 23.48 -9.32 -0.07
CA SER A 108 23.94 -10.70 0.12
C SER A 108 25.16 -10.82 1.03
N GLU A 109 26.01 -9.79 1.07
CA GLU A 109 27.27 -9.77 1.80
C GLU A 109 27.04 -9.33 3.25
N THR A 110 26.48 -8.13 3.44
CA THR A 110 26.27 -7.55 4.78
C THR A 110 25.05 -8.10 5.49
N LYS A 111 24.18 -8.82 4.76
CA LYS A 111 22.89 -9.34 5.24
C LYS A 111 21.91 -8.26 5.75
N MET A 112 22.19 -6.99 5.46
CA MET A 112 21.29 -5.89 5.75
C MET A 112 20.15 -5.82 4.73
N ILE A 113 19.00 -5.34 5.18
CA ILE A 113 17.75 -5.23 4.44
C ILE A 113 17.24 -3.80 4.57
N ALA A 114 16.94 -3.16 3.45
CA ALA A 114 16.09 -1.98 3.40
C ALA A 114 14.67 -2.42 2.99
N HIS A 115 13.65 -1.97 3.73
CA HIS A 115 12.26 -2.38 3.52
C HIS A 115 11.31 -1.18 3.64
N MET A 116 10.35 -1.08 2.72
CA MET A 116 9.26 -0.12 2.75
C MET A 116 7.97 -0.85 2.40
N ALA A 117 6.93 -0.66 3.22
CA ALA A 117 5.63 -1.30 3.02
C ALA A 117 4.47 -0.33 3.30
N PHE A 118 3.49 -0.30 2.40
CA PHE A 118 2.14 0.12 2.77
C PHE A 118 1.49 -0.99 3.60
N ARG A 119 0.85 -0.63 4.72
CA ARG A 119 0.15 -1.60 5.57
C ARG A 119 -1.17 -1.06 6.09
N ARG A 120 -2.16 -1.94 6.13
CA ARG A 120 -3.45 -1.76 6.83
C ARG A 120 -3.92 -3.12 7.31
N ILE A 121 -4.09 -3.28 8.63
CA ILE A 121 -4.41 -4.59 9.21
C ILE A 121 -5.92 -4.80 9.17
N ALA A 122 -6.70 -3.84 9.67
CA ALA A 122 -8.16 -3.88 9.75
C ALA A 122 -8.83 -2.66 9.09
N GLU A 123 -10.17 -2.67 9.02
CA GLU A 123 -10.95 -1.64 8.32
C GLU A 123 -10.90 -0.30 9.07
N GLU A 124 -10.83 -0.33 10.39
CA GLU A 124 -10.72 0.82 11.28
C GLU A 124 -9.33 1.45 11.27
N ASP A 125 -8.32 0.73 10.76
CA ASP A 125 -6.95 1.21 10.74
C ASP A 125 -6.73 2.18 9.57
N THR A 126 -5.93 3.20 9.84
CA THR A 126 -5.38 4.08 8.82
C THR A 126 -4.35 3.33 7.95
N LEU A 127 -4.26 3.70 6.68
CA LEU A 127 -3.21 3.19 5.80
C LEU A 127 -1.88 3.87 6.15
N GLU A 128 -0.92 3.08 6.60
CA GLU A 128 0.41 3.55 7.01
C GLU A 128 1.48 3.09 6.03
N ILE A 129 2.63 3.78 6.06
CA ILE A 129 3.85 3.37 5.39
C ILE A 129 4.91 3.09 6.45
N ALA A 130 5.39 1.85 6.51
CA ALA A 130 6.48 1.45 7.38
C ALA A 130 7.79 1.39 6.60
N VAL A 131 8.81 2.10 7.07
CA VAL A 131 10.17 2.09 6.51
C VAL A 131 11.16 1.62 7.57
N LYS A 132 12.05 0.68 7.20
CA LYS A 132 13.08 0.18 8.12
C LYS A 132 14.35 -0.29 7.41
N LYS A 133 15.46 -0.23 8.15
CA LYS A 133 16.73 -0.89 7.85
C LYS A 133 17.02 -1.91 8.94
N VAL A 134 17.18 -3.18 8.58
CA VAL A 134 17.29 -4.29 9.52
C VAL A 134 18.29 -5.35 9.05
N HIS A 135 18.99 -5.99 9.98
CA HIS A 135 19.78 -7.18 9.66
C HIS A 135 18.89 -8.42 9.54
N VAL A 136 19.21 -9.37 8.64
CA VAL A 136 18.32 -10.53 8.37
C VAL A 136 17.96 -11.36 9.60
N GLN A 137 18.85 -11.43 10.60
CA GLN A 137 18.59 -12.19 11.83
C GLN A 137 17.51 -11.55 12.71
N ASP A 138 17.32 -10.24 12.56
CA ASP A 138 16.46 -9.42 13.41
C ASP A 138 15.14 -9.03 12.70
N GLN A 139 14.96 -9.44 11.44
CA GLN A 139 13.82 -9.05 10.60
C GLN A 139 12.44 -9.44 11.17
N HIS A 140 12.40 -10.38 12.11
CA HIS A 140 11.20 -10.88 12.81
C HIS A 140 11.22 -10.56 14.32
N GLY A 141 12.22 -9.84 14.81
CA GLY A 141 12.35 -9.44 16.21
C GLY A 141 11.47 -8.24 16.55
N ALA A 142 11.07 -8.14 17.81
CA ALA A 142 10.25 -7.04 18.33
C ALA A 142 11.04 -5.73 18.60
N GLY A 143 12.32 -5.68 18.23
CA GLY A 143 13.30 -4.73 18.77
C GLY A 143 13.71 -3.56 17.88
N GLU A 144 13.35 -3.52 16.60
CA GLU A 144 13.83 -2.46 15.71
C GLU A 144 12.75 -1.44 15.33
N GLN A 145 13.15 -0.17 15.40
CA GLN A 145 12.34 1.01 15.14
C GLN A 145 12.08 1.13 13.63
N GLU A 146 10.95 0.59 13.18
CA GLU A 146 10.35 1.08 11.95
C GLU A 146 9.97 2.55 12.13
N THR A 147 10.22 3.35 11.10
CA THR A 147 9.65 4.69 11.00
C THR A 147 8.31 4.57 10.29
N LEU A 148 7.26 5.08 10.93
CA LEU A 148 5.91 5.06 10.40
C LEU A 148 5.58 6.44 9.83
N PHE A 149 4.98 6.43 8.66
CA PHE A 149 4.49 7.60 7.95
C PHE A 149 3.02 7.40 7.61
N GLN A 150 2.27 8.49 7.57
CA GLN A 150 0.92 8.50 7.00
C GLN A 150 1.00 8.47 5.46
N GLU A 151 -0.08 8.07 4.80
CA GLU A 151 -0.10 8.00 3.33
C GLU A 151 0.25 9.33 2.64
N HIS A 152 -0.14 10.46 3.22
CA HIS A 152 0.15 11.79 2.67
C HIS A 152 1.64 12.19 2.79
N GLU A 153 2.41 11.47 3.62
CA GLU A 153 3.86 11.65 3.82
C GLU A 153 4.67 10.66 2.95
N PHE A 154 4.12 10.25 1.81
CA PHE A 154 4.74 9.25 0.95
C PHE A 154 6.13 9.67 0.43
N ASN A 155 6.33 10.96 0.15
CA ASN A 155 7.61 11.46 -0.34
C ASN A 155 8.69 11.37 0.74
N GLU A 156 8.35 11.71 1.98
CA GLU A 156 9.21 11.61 3.16
C GLU A 156 9.59 10.15 3.44
N ALA A 157 8.62 9.24 3.29
CA ALA A 157 8.86 7.80 3.39
C ALA A 157 9.81 7.29 2.28
N CYS A 158 9.66 7.80 1.04
CA CYS A 158 10.56 7.51 -0.07
C CYS A 158 11.99 7.97 0.22
N GLU A 159 12.17 9.20 0.74
CA GLU A 159 13.48 9.73 1.11
C GLU A 159 14.14 8.89 2.21
N ALA A 160 13.38 8.52 3.25
CA ALA A 160 13.86 7.65 4.31
C ALA A 160 14.28 6.28 3.78
N PHE A 161 13.49 5.69 2.89
CA PHE A 161 13.82 4.42 2.27
C PHE A 161 15.06 4.51 1.39
N GLU A 162 15.19 5.55 0.55
CA GLU A 162 16.33 5.73 -0.35
C GLU A 162 17.63 5.95 0.44
N LYS A 163 17.57 6.64 1.58
CA LYS A 163 18.69 6.73 2.53
C LYS A 163 19.12 5.34 3.01
N HIS A 164 18.18 4.55 3.53
CA HIS A 164 18.48 3.19 3.98
C HIS A 164 18.99 2.29 2.85
N LEU A 165 18.40 2.39 1.67
CA LEU A 165 18.82 1.65 0.50
C LEU A 165 20.28 1.96 0.14
N THR A 166 20.65 3.24 0.13
CA THR A 166 22.02 3.69 -0.17
C THR A 166 23.02 3.09 0.81
N GLU A 167 22.72 3.15 2.11
CA GLU A 167 23.54 2.55 3.16
C GLU A 167 23.69 1.04 2.95
N VAL A 168 22.57 0.33 2.70
CA VAL A 168 22.58 -1.13 2.50
C VAL A 168 23.31 -1.55 1.22
N VAL A 169 23.19 -0.79 0.13
CA VAL A 169 23.89 -1.05 -1.13
C VAL A 169 25.39 -0.81 -0.98
N GLN A 170 25.80 0.25 -0.28
CA GLN A 170 27.20 0.58 -0.03
C GLN A 170 27.84 -0.27 1.08
N GLY A 171 27.04 -1.03 1.83
CA GLY A 171 27.50 -1.89 2.92
C GLY A 171 27.83 -1.14 4.20
N ILE A 172 27.14 -0.02 4.46
CA ILE A 172 27.31 0.90 5.60
C ILE A 172 26.25 0.65 6.68
#